data_AF-A0A812CQV0-F1
#
_entry.id   AF-A0A812CQV0-F1
#
_cell.length_a   1.000
_cell.length_b   1.000
_cell.length_c   1.000
_cell.angle_alpha   90.00
_cell.angle_beta   90.00
_cell.angle_gamma   90.00
#
_symmetry.space_group_name_H-M   'P 1'
#
loop_
_entity.id
_entity.type
_entity.pdbx_description
1 polymer ?
#
loop_
_entity_poly.entity_id
_entity_poly.type
_entity_poly.pdbx_seq_one_letter_code
_entity_poly.pdbx_strand_id
1 'polypeptide(L)'
;MDTGVAIAIALATIGGLCCLALLVLQIIVHRRRCQKLHMYMPSRKLSLASLDSIALANMSRSRPCSGLYNAGMDPSDHAELSHPLDYQGLKNMCSDIERIYDEFQLLPNVTPKHSDLPMGVEEKNRFIDVLPTPETRVKLKTIPGEENSDYINANFISHKHSFFSLSSPPSQIIKIVTI
;
A
#
# COMPACT_ATOMS: atom_id res chain seq x y z
N MET A 1 -3.82 -16.22 -63.92
CA MET A 1 -3.24 -16.35 -62.57
C MET A 1 -2.89 -17.80 -62.37
N ASP A 2 -1.64 -18.09 -62.02
CA ASP A 2 -1.23 -19.46 -61.77
C ASP A 2 -1.99 -20.00 -60.57
N THR A 3 -2.49 -21.23 -60.68
CA THR A 3 -3.24 -21.92 -59.61
C THR A 3 -2.48 -21.90 -58.29
N GLY A 4 -1.14 -21.97 -58.32
CA GLY A 4 -0.30 -21.84 -57.13
C GLY A 4 -0.38 -20.46 -56.44
N VAL A 5 -0.47 -19.38 -57.23
CA VAL A 5 -0.62 -18.01 -56.69
C VAL A 5 -2.01 -17.82 -56.06
N ALA A 6 -3.06 -18.37 -56.69
CA ALA A 6 -4.41 -18.32 -56.16
C ALA A 6 -4.54 -19.06 -54.81
N ILE A 7 -3.92 -20.23 -54.68
CA ILE A 7 -3.91 -21.01 -53.43
C ILE A 7 -3.15 -20.26 -52.32
N ALA A 8 -2.01 -19.65 -52.65
CA ALA A 8 -1.22 -18.90 -51.68
C ALA A 8 -1.99 -17.70 -51.09
N ILE A 9 -2.72 -16.96 -51.94
CA ILE A 9 -3.56 -15.83 -51.51
C ILE A 9 -4.71 -16.32 -50.62
N ALA A 10 -5.35 -17.45 -50.98
CA ALA A 10 -6.42 -18.03 -50.18
C ALA A 10 -5.94 -18.43 -48.77
N LEU A 11 -4.76 -19.07 -48.65
CA LEU A 11 -4.21 -19.45 -47.34
C LEU A 11 -3.79 -18.24 -46.50
N ALA A 12 -3.18 -17.23 -47.11
CA ALA A 12 -2.77 -16.01 -46.42
C ALA A 12 -3.96 -15.22 -45.86
N THR A 13 -5.05 -15.13 -46.63
CA THR A 13 -6.28 -14.44 -46.21
C THR A 13 -6.98 -15.18 -45.07
N ILE A 14 -7.08 -16.50 -45.13
CA ILE A 14 -7.66 -17.33 -44.06
C ILE A 14 -6.81 -17.23 -42.78
N GLY A 15 -5.48 -17.30 -42.91
CA GLY A 15 -4.55 -17.15 -41.79
C GLY A 15 -4.66 -15.77 -41.12
N GLY A 16 -4.70 -14.70 -41.91
CA GLY A 16 -4.85 -13.33 -41.42
C GLY A 16 -6.16 -13.11 -40.67
N LEU A 17 -7.28 -13.61 -41.19
CA LEU A 17 -8.58 -13.53 -40.52
C LEU A 17 -8.60 -14.32 -39.20
N CYS A 18 -7.99 -15.50 -39.18
CA CYS A 18 -7.87 -16.32 -37.98
C CYS A 18 -7.03 -15.60 -36.90
N CYS A 19 -5.89 -15.03 -37.27
CA CYS A 19 -5.05 -14.25 -36.36
C CYS A 19 -5.79 -13.02 -35.79
N LEU A 20 -6.54 -12.29 -36.63
CA LEU A 20 -7.30 -11.12 -36.20
C LEU A 20 -8.44 -11.49 -35.24
N ALA A 21 -9.13 -12.60 -35.50
CA ALA A 21 -10.15 -13.13 -34.59
C ALA A 21 -9.58 -13.52 -33.22
N LEU A 22 -8.40 -14.15 -33.18
CA LEU A 22 -7.73 -14.51 -31.93
C LEU A 22 -7.29 -13.28 -31.13
N LEU A 23 -6.78 -12.23 -31.78
CA LEU A 23 -6.42 -10.97 -31.12
C LEU A 23 -7.65 -10.28 -30.52
N VAL A 24 -8.76 -10.21 -31.26
CA VAL A 24 -10.03 -9.66 -30.75
C VAL A 24 -10.54 -10.47 -29.56
N LEU A 25 -10.49 -11.81 -29.63
CA LEU A 25 -10.88 -12.67 -28.51
C LEU A 25 -10.00 -12.42 -27.28
N GLN A 26 -8.68 -12.31 -27.45
CA GLN A 26 -7.76 -11.99 -26.35
C GLN A 26 -8.08 -10.63 -25.72
N ILE A 27 -8.36 -9.59 -26.53
CA ILE A 27 -8.77 -8.27 -26.03
C ILE A 27 -10.09 -8.35 -25.28
N ILE A 28 -11.09 -9.08 -25.79
CA ILE A 28 -12.38 -9.26 -25.11
C ILE A 28 -12.20 -10.02 -23.79
N VAL A 29 -11.43 -11.11 -23.77
CA VAL A 29 -11.15 -11.86 -22.53
C VAL A 29 -10.38 -10.99 -21.54
N HIS A 30 -9.39 -10.21 -21.99
CA HIS A 30 -8.65 -9.30 -21.13
C HIS A 30 -9.56 -8.22 -20.54
N ARG A 31 -10.39 -7.56 -21.37
CA ARG A 31 -11.38 -6.58 -20.90
C ARG A 31 -12.40 -7.19 -19.94
N ARG A 32 -12.88 -8.41 -20.20
CA ARG A 32 -13.80 -9.13 -19.30
C ARG A 32 -13.12 -9.57 -18.00
N ARG A 33 -11.83 -9.93 -18.03
CA ARG A 33 -11.02 -10.21 -16.83
C ARG A 33 -10.80 -8.93 -16.02
N CYS A 34 -10.47 -7.81 -16.65
CA CYS A 34 -10.35 -6.49 -16.00
C CYS A 34 -11.69 -6.00 -15.40
N GLN A 35 -12.82 -6.25 -16.07
CA GLN A 35 -14.15 -5.93 -15.53
C GLN A 35 -14.55 -6.83 -14.36
N LYS A 36 -14.26 -8.15 -14.44
CA LYS A 36 -14.50 -9.07 -13.33
C LYS A 36 -13.58 -8.81 -12.13
N LEU A 37 -12.35 -8.34 -12.35
CA LEU A 37 -11.48 -7.87 -11.27
C LEU A 37 -12.04 -6.61 -10.59
N HIS A 38 -12.58 -5.65 -11.35
CA HIS A 38 -13.25 -4.46 -10.78
C HIS A 38 -14.53 -4.80 -9.99
N MET A 39 -15.31 -5.79 -10.44
CA MET A 39 -16.56 -6.22 -9.78
C MET A 39 -16.39 -7.31 -8.70
N TYR A 40 -15.18 -7.85 -8.55
CA TYR A 40 -14.83 -8.83 -7.51
C TYR A 40 -13.73 -8.24 -6.60
N MET A 41 -13.94 -7.00 -6.18
CA MET A 41 -13.36 -6.51 -4.93
C MET A 41 -14.41 -6.76 -3.84
N PRO A 42 -14.50 -7.97 -3.25
CA PRO A 42 -15.08 -8.03 -1.92
C PRO A 42 -14.21 -7.10 -1.05
N SER A 43 -14.82 -6.39 -0.10
CA SER A 43 -14.15 -5.59 0.92
C SER A 43 -13.19 -6.43 1.78
N ARG A 44 -12.15 -6.97 1.15
CA ARG A 44 -11.00 -7.60 1.76
C ARG A 44 -10.03 -6.46 1.90
N LYS A 45 -9.91 -6.01 3.15
CA LYS A 45 -8.83 -5.21 3.72
C LYS A 45 -7.85 -4.71 2.66
N LEU A 46 -7.83 -3.40 2.46
CA LEU A 46 -6.86 -2.64 1.67
C LEU A 46 -5.44 -2.88 2.23
N SER A 47 -4.93 -4.10 2.07
CA SER A 47 -3.53 -4.43 2.04
C SER A 47 -3.31 -4.68 0.57
N LEU A 48 -2.93 -3.64 -0.14
CA LEU A 48 -2.15 -3.80 -1.36
C LEU A 48 -1.00 -4.71 -0.94
N ALA A 49 -1.15 -6.00 -1.25
CA ALA A 49 -0.13 -6.99 -1.05
C ALA A 49 1.09 -6.46 -1.79
N SER A 50 2.04 -5.92 -1.02
CA SER A 50 3.38 -5.61 -1.48
C SER A 50 3.96 -6.93 -1.98
N LEU A 51 3.82 -7.18 -3.28
CA LEU A 51 4.47 -8.31 -3.95
C LEU A 51 6.01 -8.16 -3.93
N ASP A 52 6.50 -7.02 -3.43
CA ASP A 52 7.91 -6.70 -3.24
C ASP A 52 8.36 -6.76 -1.77
N SER A 53 7.54 -7.24 -0.84
CA SER A 53 7.90 -7.33 0.58
C SER A 53 8.89 -8.47 0.83
N ILE A 54 10.15 -8.22 0.48
CA ILE A 54 11.27 -9.12 0.72
C ILE A 54 11.60 -9.08 2.21
N ALA A 55 11.69 -10.27 2.82
CA ALA A 55 12.18 -10.41 4.19
C ALA A 55 13.61 -9.85 4.27
N LEU A 56 13.88 -8.99 5.26
CA LEU A 56 15.16 -8.26 5.35
C LEU A 56 16.39 -9.19 5.42
N ALA A 57 16.21 -10.41 5.92
CA ALA A 57 17.23 -11.46 5.93
C ALA A 57 17.77 -11.86 4.54
N ASN A 58 17.05 -11.53 3.45
CA ASN A 58 17.36 -11.96 2.09
C ASN A 58 17.83 -10.81 1.15
N MET A 59 18.16 -9.62 1.68
CA MET A 59 18.39 -8.41 0.85
C MET A 59 19.87 -8.03 0.67
N SER A 60 20.23 -7.52 -0.51
CA SER A 60 21.49 -6.79 -0.74
C SER A 60 21.33 -5.30 -0.36
N ARG A 61 22.35 -4.71 0.28
CA ARG A 61 22.37 -3.40 0.97
C ARG A 61 22.02 -2.13 0.15
N SER A 62 21.51 -2.25 -1.08
CA SER A 62 21.52 -1.15 -2.06
C SER A 62 20.16 -0.57 -2.44
N ARG A 63 19.06 -0.84 -1.72
CA ARG A 63 17.74 -0.28 -2.08
C ARG A 63 17.32 0.92 -1.22
N PRO A 64 16.96 2.07 -1.83
CA PRO A 64 16.39 3.20 -1.14
C PRO A 64 14.84 3.12 -1.14
N CYS A 65 14.27 3.08 0.06
CA CYS A 65 12.93 3.57 0.41
C CYS A 65 11.70 2.82 -0.15
N SER A 66 10.99 2.08 0.71
CA SER A 66 9.60 1.65 0.42
C SER A 66 8.67 1.57 1.65
N GLY A 67 8.87 2.41 2.67
CA GLY A 67 7.96 2.56 3.83
C GLY A 67 6.63 3.28 3.56
N LEU A 68 5.52 2.69 4.01
CA LEU A 68 4.22 3.35 4.08
C LEU A 68 4.15 4.26 5.32
N TYR A 69 4.08 5.57 5.10
CA TYR A 69 3.77 6.54 6.16
C TYR A 69 2.29 6.49 6.54
N ASN A 70 1.97 6.73 7.82
CA ASN A 70 0.61 7.02 8.24
C ASN A 70 0.57 8.43 8.82
N ALA A 71 -0.24 9.33 8.25
CA ALA A 71 -0.41 10.69 8.75
C ALA A 71 -0.82 10.76 10.23
N GLY A 72 -1.54 9.74 10.73
CA GLY A 72 -1.86 9.61 12.17
C GLY A 72 -0.66 9.37 13.10
N MET A 73 0.56 9.30 12.56
CA MET A 73 1.82 9.26 13.31
C MET A 73 2.49 10.64 13.42
N ASP A 74 1.95 11.69 12.79
CA ASP A 74 2.51 13.04 12.90
C ASP A 74 2.10 13.68 14.25
N PRO A 75 3.04 13.97 15.15
CA PRO A 75 2.73 14.70 16.38
C PRO A 75 2.23 16.14 16.12
N SER A 76 2.54 16.69 14.94
CA SER A 76 2.21 18.05 14.49
C SER A 76 0.80 18.17 13.89
N ASP A 77 0.08 17.06 13.74
CA ASP A 77 -1.22 17.03 13.07
C ASP A 77 -2.22 17.96 13.78
N HIS A 78 -2.69 18.95 13.03
CA HIS A 78 -3.66 19.94 13.47
C HIS A 78 -5.03 19.26 13.53
N ALA A 79 -5.76 19.42 14.63
CA ALA A 79 -6.98 18.67 14.93
C ALA A 79 -8.20 18.98 14.02
N GLU A 80 -7.98 19.70 12.91
CA GLU A 80 -9.02 20.04 11.96
C GLU A 80 -9.13 18.95 10.89
N LEU A 81 -10.31 18.34 10.80
CA LEU A 81 -10.62 17.41 9.72
C LEU A 81 -10.51 18.15 8.38
N SER A 82 -9.59 17.71 7.53
CA SER A 82 -9.37 18.29 6.20
C SER A 82 -10.57 18.10 5.27
N HIS A 83 -11.35 17.03 5.45
CA HIS A 83 -12.52 16.72 4.66
C HIS A 83 -13.63 16.07 5.52
N PRO A 84 -14.40 16.87 6.29
CA PRO A 84 -15.51 16.35 7.06
C PRO A 84 -16.66 15.95 6.14
N LEU A 85 -17.10 14.69 6.25
CA LEU A 85 -18.22 14.15 5.47
C LEU A 85 -19.45 13.94 6.37
N ASP A 86 -20.56 14.57 6.00
CA ASP A 86 -21.88 14.22 6.55
C ASP A 86 -22.38 12.89 5.95
N TYR A 87 -23.43 12.29 6.51
CA TYR A 87 -23.98 10.99 6.07
C TYR A 87 -24.21 10.92 4.55
N GLN A 88 -24.81 11.96 3.97
CA GLN A 88 -25.06 12.00 2.54
C GLN A 88 -23.76 12.12 1.72
N GLY A 89 -22.79 12.89 2.22
CA GLY A 89 -21.46 13.02 1.61
C GLY A 89 -20.71 11.69 1.63
N LEU A 90 -20.75 10.98 2.76
CA LEU A 90 -20.15 9.66 2.90
C LEU A 90 -20.79 8.64 1.96
N LYS A 91 -22.14 8.61 1.87
CA LYS A 91 -22.87 7.72 0.96
C LYS A 91 -22.46 7.94 -0.50
N ASN A 92 -22.34 9.21 -0.90
CA ASN A 92 -21.91 9.57 -2.25
C ASN A 92 -20.45 9.17 -2.49
N MET A 93 -19.56 9.43 -1.52
CA MET A 93 -18.14 9.06 -1.59
C MET A 93 -17.94 7.56 -1.74
N CYS A 94 -18.64 6.74 -0.94
CA CYS A 94 -18.58 5.28 -1.02
C CYS A 94 -19.02 4.72 -2.38
N SER A 95 -19.72 5.50 -3.18
CA SER A 95 -20.20 5.10 -4.52
C SER A 95 -19.22 5.49 -5.64
N ASP A 96 -18.21 6.32 -5.36
CA ASP A 96 -17.27 6.86 -6.32
C ASP A 96 -15.83 6.52 -5.93
N ILE A 97 -15.33 5.40 -6.46
CA ILE A 97 -14.01 4.89 -6.11
C ILE A 97 -12.88 5.75 -6.68
N GLU A 98 -13.08 6.37 -7.84
CA GLU A 98 -12.08 7.23 -8.48
C GLU A 98 -11.81 8.45 -7.62
N ARG A 99 -12.87 9.06 -7.07
CA ARG A 99 -12.75 10.17 -6.14
C ARG A 99 -11.98 9.80 -4.86
N ILE A 100 -12.20 8.59 -4.34
CA ILE A 100 -11.44 8.07 -3.19
C ILE A 100 -9.96 7.92 -3.56
N TYR A 101 -9.66 7.40 -4.75
CA TYR A 101 -8.28 7.25 -5.21
C TYR A 101 -7.59 8.59 -5.39
N ASP A 102 -8.26 9.56 -6.01
CA ASP A 102 -7.73 10.91 -6.21
C ASP A 102 -7.41 11.58 -4.87
N GLU A 103 -8.31 11.49 -3.89
CA GLU A 103 -8.07 12.02 -2.55
C GLU A 103 -6.92 11.28 -1.84
N PHE A 104 -6.83 9.96 -2.01
CA PHE A 104 -5.73 9.17 -1.46
C PHE A 104 -4.36 9.58 -2.02
N GLN A 105 -4.27 9.93 -3.32
CA GLN A 105 -3.01 10.39 -3.92
C GLN A 105 -2.50 11.71 -3.34
N LEU A 106 -3.38 12.51 -2.73
CA LEU A 106 -3.01 13.78 -2.09
C LEU A 106 -2.40 13.57 -0.70
N LEU A 107 -2.50 12.36 -0.13
CA LEU A 107 -1.95 12.10 1.20
C LEU A 107 -0.42 12.16 1.18
N PRO A 108 0.20 12.78 2.20
CA PRO A 108 1.65 12.85 2.29
C PRO A 108 2.24 11.44 2.46
N ASN A 109 3.26 11.12 1.69
CA ASN A 109 4.00 9.86 1.80
C ASN A 109 5.38 10.10 2.41
N VAL A 110 5.47 10.15 3.74
CA VAL A 110 6.73 10.32 4.49
C VAL A 110 7.31 8.97 4.92
N THR A 111 8.03 8.33 4.02
CA THR A 111 8.65 7.03 4.28
C THR A 111 9.83 7.12 5.25
N PRO A 112 9.82 6.41 6.40
CA PRO A 112 11.01 6.28 7.25
C PRO A 112 12.12 5.49 6.55
N LYS A 113 13.38 5.84 6.81
CA LYS A 113 14.57 5.23 6.19
C LYS A 113 15.34 4.39 7.19
N HIS A 114 16.13 3.44 6.67
CA HIS A 114 17.05 2.65 7.51
C HIS A 114 18.10 3.48 8.24
N SER A 115 18.52 4.61 7.64
CA SER A 115 19.44 5.56 8.28
C SER A 115 18.92 6.09 9.61
N ASP A 116 17.61 6.04 9.81
CA ASP A 116 16.95 6.64 10.96
C ASP A 116 16.82 5.63 12.14
N LEU A 117 17.27 4.39 11.92
CA LEU A 117 17.24 3.32 12.91
C LEU A 117 18.60 3.15 13.62
N PRO A 118 18.59 2.66 14.88
CA PRO A 118 19.82 2.24 15.54
C PRO A 118 20.53 1.11 14.77
N MET A 119 21.85 1.04 14.87
CA MET A 119 22.62 -0.02 14.19
C MET A 119 22.30 -1.40 14.78
N GLY A 120 22.18 -2.44 13.92
CA GLY A 120 22.00 -3.83 14.36
C GLY A 120 20.55 -4.19 14.74
N VAL A 121 19.58 -3.33 14.41
CA VAL A 121 18.14 -3.60 14.63
C VAL A 121 17.45 -4.18 13.40
N GLU A 122 18.19 -4.37 12.31
CA GLU A 122 17.68 -4.89 11.04
C GLU A 122 16.92 -6.20 11.27
N GLU A 123 17.52 -7.17 11.96
CA GLU A 123 16.91 -8.48 12.22
C GLU A 123 15.63 -8.43 13.07
N LYS A 124 15.40 -7.32 13.78
CA LYS A 124 14.17 -7.10 14.57
C LYS A 124 13.01 -6.54 13.71
N ASN A 125 13.23 -6.30 12.41
CA ASN A 125 12.21 -5.87 11.45
C ASN A 125 11.88 -6.99 10.46
N ARG A 126 10.59 -7.34 10.32
CA ARG A 126 10.16 -8.37 9.36
C ARG A 126 10.33 -7.92 7.90
N PHE A 127 10.11 -6.64 7.63
CA PHE A 127 10.22 -6.07 6.28
C PHE A 127 11.10 -4.82 6.28
N ILE A 128 11.88 -4.68 5.21
CA ILE A 128 12.74 -3.51 4.94
C ILE A 128 11.92 -2.22 4.79
N ASP A 129 10.74 -2.40 4.22
CA ASP A 129 9.81 -1.37 3.80
C ASP A 129 8.73 -1.08 4.82
N VAL A 130 8.91 -1.53 6.05
CA VAL A 130 7.93 -1.32 7.10
C VAL A 130 8.72 -1.02 8.36
N LEU A 131 9.12 0.24 8.49
CA LEU A 131 9.95 0.74 9.58
C LEU A 131 9.15 1.66 10.49
N PRO A 132 9.50 1.75 11.78
CA PRO A 132 8.86 2.67 12.68
C PRO A 132 9.28 4.11 12.39
N THR A 133 8.34 5.06 12.49
CA THR A 133 8.62 6.49 12.39
C THR A 133 9.51 6.94 13.57
N PRO A 134 10.67 7.60 13.35
CA PRO A 134 11.64 7.91 14.41
C PRO A 134 11.06 8.72 15.57
N GLU A 135 10.17 9.66 15.26
CA GLU A 135 9.59 10.63 16.21
C GLU A 135 8.64 9.98 17.21
N THR A 136 7.87 8.98 16.78
CA THR A 136 6.84 8.32 17.60
C THR A 136 7.19 6.88 17.96
N ARG A 137 8.42 6.42 17.66
CA ARG A 137 8.86 5.05 17.91
C ARG A 137 8.80 4.70 19.39
N VAL A 138 8.26 3.51 19.70
CA VAL A 138 8.29 2.95 21.05
C VAL A 138 9.71 2.52 21.41
N LYS A 139 10.20 2.97 22.57
CA LYS A 139 11.47 2.55 23.16
C LYS A 139 11.19 1.68 24.38
N LEU A 140 11.68 0.44 24.36
CA LEU A 140 11.55 -0.47 25.49
C LEU A 140 12.59 -0.15 26.56
N LYS A 141 12.39 -0.73 27.75
CA LYS A 141 13.41 -0.71 28.79
C LYS A 141 14.56 -1.62 28.37
N THR A 142 15.78 -1.09 28.34
CA THR A 142 16.99 -1.85 28.02
C THR A 142 17.18 -3.00 28.99
N ILE A 143 17.50 -4.17 28.45
CA ILE A 143 17.87 -5.37 29.19
C ILE A 143 19.42 -5.39 29.29
N PRO A 144 20.00 -5.47 30.51
CA PRO A 144 21.45 -5.52 30.67
C PRO A 144 22.07 -6.72 29.94
N GLY A 145 23.09 -6.47 29.12
CA GLY A 145 23.81 -7.50 28.38
C GLY A 145 23.19 -7.90 27.03
N GLU A 146 22.04 -7.35 26.66
CA GLU A 146 21.40 -7.58 25.35
C GLU A 146 21.40 -6.28 24.52
N GLU A 147 22.21 -6.26 23.47
CA GLU A 147 22.25 -5.16 22.52
C GLU A 147 20.90 -5.01 21.80
N ASN A 148 20.49 -3.77 21.54
CA ASN A 148 19.23 -3.45 20.84
C ASN A 148 17.96 -4.01 21.51
N SER A 149 18.02 -4.31 22.81
CA SER A 149 16.86 -4.74 23.61
C SER A 149 15.83 -3.63 23.86
N ASP A 150 16.21 -2.37 23.65
CA ASP A 150 15.35 -1.20 23.71
C ASP A 150 14.55 -0.97 22.40
N TYR A 151 14.86 -1.75 21.34
CA TYR A 151 14.23 -1.62 20.03
C TYR A 151 13.02 -2.54 19.85
N ILE A 152 11.92 -1.95 19.39
CA ILE A 152 10.77 -2.65 18.83
C ILE A 152 10.24 -1.88 17.61
N ASN A 153 9.80 -2.59 16.58
CA ASN A 153 9.11 -1.99 15.43
C ASN A 153 7.65 -1.66 15.80
N ALA A 154 7.49 -0.55 16.51
CA ALA A 154 6.19 -0.05 16.94
C ALA A 154 6.23 1.46 17.09
N ASN A 155 5.06 2.08 16.96
CA ASN A 155 4.88 3.52 17.12
C ASN A 155 3.69 3.82 18.05
N PHE A 156 3.78 4.95 18.76
CA PHE A 156 2.65 5.55 19.46
C PHE A 156 1.72 6.26 18.48
N ILE A 157 0.43 5.97 18.56
CA ILE A 157 -0.63 6.65 17.81
C ILE A 157 -1.42 7.53 18.75
N SER A 158 -1.53 8.82 18.40
CA SER A 158 -2.38 9.76 19.09
C SER A 158 -3.83 9.64 18.60
N HIS A 159 -4.78 9.51 19.54
CA HIS A 159 -6.21 9.61 19.23
C HIS A 159 -6.69 11.02 19.59
N LYS A 160 -6.79 11.92 18.61
CA LYS A 160 -7.25 13.31 18.83
C LYS A 160 -8.74 13.53 18.49
N HIS A 161 -9.58 12.51 18.55
CA HIS A 161 -11.04 12.62 18.36
C HIS A 161 -11.87 12.41 19.65
N SER A 162 -11.30 12.67 20.83
CA SER A 162 -12.09 12.78 22.05
C SER A 162 -12.76 14.16 22.10
N PHE A 163 -13.99 14.24 21.59
CA PHE A 163 -14.91 15.37 21.78
C PHE A 163 -15.34 15.58 23.25
N PHE A 164 -14.70 14.92 24.22
CA PHE A 164 -14.97 15.08 25.63
C PHE A 164 -13.69 14.94 26.46
N SER A 165 -13.54 15.86 27.42
CA SER A 165 -12.56 15.90 28.50
C SER A 165 -11.23 16.61 28.21
N LEU A 166 -11.23 17.92 28.47
CA LEU A 166 -10.04 18.75 28.74
C LEU A 166 -9.21 18.30 29.96
N SER A 167 -9.52 17.15 30.59
CA SER A 167 -8.87 16.68 31.82
C SER A 167 -8.31 15.25 31.74
N SER A 168 -8.25 14.63 30.56
CA SER A 168 -7.66 13.30 30.39
C SER A 168 -6.36 13.40 29.59
N PRO A 169 -5.23 12.79 30.03
CA PRO A 169 -4.02 12.76 29.22
C PRO A 169 -4.35 12.11 27.87
N PRO A 170 -3.77 12.58 26.75
CA PRO A 170 -4.06 12.03 25.43
C PRO A 170 -3.81 10.52 25.45
N SER A 171 -4.85 9.74 25.21
CA SER A 171 -4.75 8.29 25.15
C SER A 171 -3.91 7.90 23.93
N GLN A 172 -2.65 7.55 24.18
CA GLN A 172 -1.77 7.00 23.15
C GLN A 172 -1.97 5.49 23.10
N ILE A 173 -2.21 4.96 21.90
CA ILE A 173 -2.27 3.52 21.66
C ILE A 173 -1.01 3.10 20.94
N ILE A 174 -0.43 1.98 21.36
CA ILE A 174 0.73 1.39 20.69
C ILE A 174 0.23 0.61 19.46
N LYS A 175 0.67 1.00 18.27
CA LYS A 175 0.54 0.16 17.07
C LYS A 175 1.84 -0.60 16.89
N ILE A 176 1.79 -1.89 17.20
CA ILE A 176 2.88 -2.80 16.90
C ILE A 176 2.80 -3.12 15.42
N VAL A 177 3.89 -2.86 14.69
CA VAL A 177 3.98 -3.17 13.27
C VAL A 177 4.57 -4.58 13.14
N THR A 178 3.80 -5.56 13.61
CA THR A 178 4.07 -6.98 13.33
C THR A 178 3.09 -7.42 12.27
N ILE A 179 3.56 -7.54 11.03
CA ILE A 179 2.90 -8.40 10.05
C ILE A 179 3.86 -9.52 9.83
#